data_AF-A0A1J3FRF3-F1
#
_entry.id   AF-A0A1J3FRF3-F1
#
_cell.length_a   1.000
_cell.length_b   1.000
_cell.length_c   1.000
_cell.angle_alpha   90.00
_cell.angle_beta   90.00
_cell.angle_gamma   90.00
#
_symmetry.space_group_name_H-M   'P 1'
#
loop_
_entity.id
_entity.type
_entity.pdbx_description
1 polymer ?
#
loop_
_entity_poly.entity_id
_entity_poly.type
_entity_poly.pdbx_seq_one_letter_code
_entity_poly.pdbx_strand_id
1 'polypeptide(L)'
;KPREVSGAALGVSSEINLTSQLPDFQPIGTTVGTDGPNAVGRIPLPVCEDIEIKNEGNVEKQLTKNAHIPLSNKDGTGEKGPITAGNISGGFDSFLELWESAGEFFFDIHYNKLQDLNSRISYEIHGIAICWNSSHVYYVNLNKDLPNLECAEKEKLFKDAVVDKNEVLATHNMVDFIKARWNRISKIMGNENTRKFTWNLKVQIQVLKSPAISIQRCARLNLAEGIRDLELVDGSWLTLPPLRVSHTVDMSIVTWILWPDEERHSNPNIDKEVKKRLSPEA
;
A
#
# COMPACT_ATOMS: atom_id res chain seq x y z
N LYS A 1 41.63 -39.12 7.40
CA LYS A 1 40.58 -40.12 7.07
C LYS A 1 39.23 -39.41 7.05
N PRO A 2 38.71 -38.96 5.90
CA PRO A 2 37.30 -38.62 5.74
C PRO A 2 36.48 -39.93 5.62
N ARG A 3 35.15 -39.83 5.77
CA ARG A 3 34.22 -40.95 5.57
C ARG A 3 33.07 -40.47 4.70
N GLU A 4 33.05 -40.91 3.45
CA GLU A 4 31.93 -40.73 2.52
C GLU A 4 30.80 -41.69 2.89
N VAL A 5 29.55 -41.29 2.64
CA VAL A 5 28.42 -42.20 2.39
C VAL A 5 27.54 -41.57 1.30
N SER A 6 27.28 -42.32 0.23
CA SER A 6 26.47 -41.88 -0.90
C SER A 6 24.97 -42.04 -0.67
N GLY A 7 24.20 -41.08 -1.17
CA GLY A 7 23.11 -41.29 -2.14
C GLY A 7 21.94 -42.22 -1.81
N ALA A 8 20.74 -41.63 -1.82
CA ALA A 8 19.53 -42.29 -2.33
C ALA A 8 18.61 -41.23 -2.96
N ALA A 9 18.29 -41.37 -4.25
CA ALA A 9 17.25 -40.59 -4.92
C ALA A 9 16.05 -41.50 -5.15
N LEU A 10 14.86 -41.03 -4.77
CA LEU A 10 13.58 -41.68 -5.08
C LEU A 10 12.61 -40.60 -5.56
N GLY A 11 12.36 -40.58 -6.87
CA GLY A 11 11.20 -39.90 -7.43
C GLY A 11 9.99 -40.83 -7.39
N VAL A 12 8.80 -40.26 -7.20
CA VAL A 12 7.53 -40.94 -7.45
C VAL A 12 6.65 -39.98 -8.25
N SER A 13 6.43 -40.32 -9.51
CA SER A 13 5.34 -39.75 -10.31
C SER A 13 4.04 -40.43 -9.90
N SER A 14 2.95 -39.67 -9.80
CA SER A 14 1.60 -40.22 -9.65
C SER A 14 0.69 -39.65 -10.73
N GLU A 15 0.52 -40.42 -11.80
CA GLU A 15 -0.59 -40.24 -12.74
C GLU A 15 -1.92 -40.51 -12.02
N ILE A 16 -2.97 -39.73 -12.33
CA ILE A 16 -4.33 -40.01 -11.87
C ILE A 16 -5.24 -40.01 -13.09
N ASN A 17 -5.93 -41.12 -13.30
CA ASN A 17 -6.69 -41.40 -14.52
C ASN A 17 -8.12 -40.85 -14.43
N LEU A 18 -8.73 -40.53 -15.58
CA LEU A 18 -10.11 -40.03 -15.63
C LEU A 18 -11.11 -41.14 -15.28
N THR A 19 -12.05 -40.87 -14.36
CA THR A 19 -13.51 -41.09 -14.53
C THR A 19 -14.29 -40.81 -13.23
N SER A 20 -15.17 -39.80 -13.25
CA SER A 20 -16.31 -39.70 -12.33
C SER A 20 -17.45 -38.92 -13.00
N GLN A 21 -18.68 -39.41 -12.84
CA GLN A 21 -19.87 -38.92 -13.56
C GLN A 21 -20.45 -37.65 -12.91
N LEU A 22 -21.08 -36.79 -13.72
CA LEU A 22 -22.03 -35.79 -13.22
C LEU A 22 -23.30 -36.49 -12.70
N PRO A 23 -23.92 -36.02 -11.60
CA PRO A 23 -25.30 -36.35 -11.26
C PRO A 23 -26.31 -35.50 -12.06
N ASP A 24 -27.43 -36.10 -12.43
CA ASP A 24 -28.51 -35.50 -13.24
C ASP A 24 -29.28 -34.38 -12.53
N PHE A 25 -29.78 -33.43 -13.32
CA PHE A 25 -30.79 -32.47 -12.91
C PHE A 25 -32.19 -33.09 -12.94
N GLN A 26 -32.99 -32.89 -11.89
CA GLN A 26 -34.45 -33.07 -11.94
C GLN A 26 -35.18 -31.74 -11.73
N PRO A 27 -36.19 -31.40 -12.56
CA PRO A 27 -37.01 -30.21 -12.40
C PRO A 27 -38.21 -30.49 -11.48
N ILE A 28 -38.51 -29.55 -10.57
CA ILE A 28 -39.75 -29.55 -9.77
C ILE A 28 -40.45 -28.20 -9.94
N GLY A 29 -41.60 -28.18 -10.62
CA GLY A 29 -42.70 -27.23 -10.32
C GLY A 29 -43.57 -27.82 -9.20
N THR A 30 -44.47 -27.14 -8.49
CA THR A 30 -45.10 -25.79 -8.62
C THR A 30 -45.42 -25.32 -7.16
N THR A 31 -45.95 -24.15 -6.79
CA THR A 31 -47.19 -23.44 -7.20
C THR A 31 -47.12 -21.92 -6.93
N VAL A 32 -48.17 -21.18 -7.34
CA VAL A 32 -48.46 -19.79 -6.98
C VAL A 32 -48.91 -19.65 -5.51
N GLY A 33 -48.62 -18.50 -4.87
CA GLY A 33 -49.21 -18.08 -3.59
C GLY A 33 -48.77 -16.68 -3.16
N THR A 34 -49.65 -15.68 -3.28
CA THR A 34 -49.41 -14.28 -2.91
C THR A 34 -49.61 -14.01 -1.42
N ASP A 35 -48.81 -13.13 -0.81
CA ASP A 35 -49.35 -12.03 0.00
C ASP A 35 -48.35 -10.91 0.29
N GLY A 36 -48.88 -9.73 0.67
CA GLY A 36 -48.24 -8.42 0.60
C GLY A 36 -47.36 -7.95 1.79
N PRO A 37 -47.01 -6.65 1.82
CA PRO A 37 -45.70 -6.19 2.29
C PRO A 37 -45.71 -5.59 3.71
N ASN A 38 -44.53 -5.47 4.33
CA ASN A 38 -44.32 -4.50 5.42
C ASN A 38 -42.87 -3.99 5.56
N ALA A 39 -42.77 -2.67 5.76
CA ALA A 39 -41.69 -1.91 6.40
C ALA A 39 -40.22 -2.09 5.90
N VAL A 40 -39.86 -1.41 4.81
CA VAL A 40 -38.45 -1.01 4.56
C VAL A 40 -38.17 0.30 5.32
N GLY A 41 -37.42 0.21 6.42
CA GLY A 41 -36.89 1.38 7.12
C GLY A 41 -35.77 2.04 6.31
N ARG A 42 -36.04 3.20 5.68
CA ARG A 42 -34.99 4.01 5.05
C ARG A 42 -34.14 4.70 6.12
N ILE A 43 -32.88 4.29 6.24
CA ILE A 43 -31.86 5.08 6.93
C ILE A 43 -31.39 6.17 5.94
N PRO A 44 -31.39 7.47 6.30
CA PRO A 44 -30.90 8.52 5.42
C PRO A 44 -29.38 8.40 5.22
N LEU A 45 -28.93 8.38 3.96
CA LEU A 45 -27.54 8.69 3.63
C LEU A 45 -27.30 10.20 3.80
N PRO A 46 -26.14 10.64 4.32
CA PRO A 46 -25.80 12.05 4.36
C PRO A 46 -25.58 12.56 2.93
N VAL A 47 -26.33 13.59 2.55
CA VAL A 47 -26.17 14.28 1.27
C VAL A 47 -24.90 15.13 1.33
N CYS A 48 -23.99 14.95 0.37
CA CYS A 48 -22.91 15.92 0.15
C CYS A 48 -23.51 17.20 -0.41
N GLU A 49 -23.18 18.35 0.18
CA GLU A 49 -23.71 19.65 -0.26
C GLU A 49 -23.15 20.04 -1.65
N ASP A 50 -24.03 20.47 -2.54
CA ASP A 50 -23.68 20.96 -3.87
C ASP A 50 -22.93 22.31 -3.77
N ILE A 51 -21.71 22.38 -4.29
CA ILE A 51 -21.00 23.65 -4.51
C ILE A 51 -21.31 24.14 -5.92
N GLU A 52 -22.06 25.25 -6.02
CA GLU A 52 -22.41 25.88 -7.29
C GLU A 52 -21.17 26.29 -8.10
N ILE A 53 -21.03 25.76 -9.32
CA ILE A 53 -20.01 26.22 -10.28
C ILE A 53 -20.61 27.33 -11.14
N LYS A 54 -20.14 28.57 -10.94
CA LYS A 54 -20.35 29.65 -11.92
C LYS A 54 -19.26 29.59 -12.98
N ASN A 55 -19.67 29.33 -14.22
CA ASN A 55 -18.83 29.53 -15.40
C ASN A 55 -18.63 31.03 -15.66
N GLU A 56 -17.40 31.43 -15.92
CA GLU A 56 -17.08 32.33 -17.04
C GLU A 56 -15.61 32.12 -17.45
N GLY A 57 -15.35 32.12 -18.76
CA GLY A 57 -14.13 31.53 -19.30
C GLY A 57 -13.09 32.54 -19.78
N ASN A 58 -11.85 32.07 -19.93
CA ASN A 58 -10.99 32.50 -21.01
C ASN A 58 -10.03 31.38 -21.40
N VAL A 59 -10.01 31.00 -22.67
CA VAL A 59 -9.08 30.01 -23.21
C VAL A 59 -7.80 30.73 -23.65
N GLU A 60 -6.68 30.02 -23.63
CA GLU A 60 -5.42 30.42 -24.28
C GLU A 60 -4.53 31.47 -23.58
N LYS A 61 -3.71 31.00 -22.61
CA LYS A 61 -2.25 31.22 -22.59
C LYS A 61 -1.53 30.46 -21.47
N GLN A 62 -0.27 30.12 -21.76
CA GLN A 62 0.75 29.54 -20.86
C GLN A 62 0.60 28.05 -20.50
N LEU A 63 1.03 27.20 -21.44
CA LEU A 63 1.96 26.13 -21.05
C LEU A 63 3.18 26.73 -20.32
N THR A 64 3.81 25.96 -19.44
CA THR A 64 4.96 26.33 -18.57
C THR A 64 4.63 27.16 -17.33
N LYS A 65 4.15 26.48 -16.28
CA LYS A 65 4.55 26.75 -14.89
C LYS A 65 4.27 25.55 -13.99
N ASN A 66 5.13 25.39 -12.99
CA ASN A 66 5.21 24.26 -12.06
C ASN A 66 3.85 23.85 -11.49
N ALA A 67 3.64 22.54 -11.32
CA ALA A 67 2.43 21.98 -10.70
C ALA A 67 2.37 22.32 -9.20
N HIS A 68 1.86 23.49 -8.87
CA HIS A 68 1.52 23.87 -7.51
C HIS A 68 0.05 23.49 -7.28
N ILE A 69 -0.17 22.30 -6.72
CA ILE A 69 -1.50 21.81 -6.36
C ILE A 69 -1.99 22.67 -5.17
N PRO A 70 -3.18 23.30 -5.24
CA PRO A 70 -3.72 24.02 -4.11
C PRO A 70 -4.03 23.04 -2.97
N LEU A 71 -3.35 23.21 -1.84
CA LEU A 71 -3.74 22.59 -0.59
C LEU A 71 -5.02 23.28 -0.09
N SER A 72 -5.98 22.50 0.42
CA SER A 72 -7.18 23.09 1.03
C SER A 72 -6.79 23.91 2.25
N ASN A 73 -7.00 25.23 2.20
CA ASN A 73 -6.59 26.15 3.25
C ASN A 73 -7.35 25.88 4.56
N LYS A 74 -6.68 25.21 5.50
CA LYS A 74 -6.86 25.48 6.93
C LYS A 74 -5.64 26.24 7.42
N ASP A 75 -5.79 27.56 7.53
CA ASP A 75 -4.79 28.40 8.19
C ASP A 75 -4.58 27.94 9.63
N GLY A 76 -3.35 27.52 9.91
CA GLY A 76 -2.90 27.06 11.21
C GLY A 76 -1.38 27.09 11.25
N THR A 77 -0.81 28.15 11.81
CA THR A 77 0.64 28.30 11.97
C THR A 77 1.18 27.23 12.94
N GLY A 78 1.60 26.06 12.41
CA GLY A 78 2.08 24.98 13.27
C GLY A 78 2.69 23.72 12.63
N GLU A 79 2.33 23.30 11.41
CA GLU A 79 2.70 21.96 10.92
C GLU A 79 4.05 21.89 10.18
N LYS A 80 5.16 21.95 10.93
CA LYS A 80 6.49 21.51 10.47
C LYS A 80 6.61 19.97 10.49
N GLY A 81 5.79 19.27 9.71
CA GLY A 81 5.76 17.80 9.65
C GLY A 81 5.56 17.24 8.25
N PRO A 82 5.80 15.93 8.05
CA PRO A 82 5.48 15.26 6.79
C PRO A 82 3.98 15.32 6.47
N ILE A 83 3.63 15.63 5.23
CA ILE A 83 2.25 15.61 4.74
C ILE A 83 1.80 14.16 4.58
N THR A 84 0.64 13.80 5.12
CA THR A 84 0.07 12.46 4.88
C THR A 84 -0.35 12.31 3.42
N ALA A 85 0.14 11.27 2.75
CA ALA A 85 -0.06 11.06 1.31
C ALA A 85 -1.55 11.00 0.90
N GLY A 86 -2.39 10.31 1.68
CA GLY A 86 -3.84 10.24 1.46
C GLY A 86 -4.62 11.55 1.68
N ASN A 87 -3.98 12.61 2.21
CA ASN A 87 -4.63 13.90 2.48
C ASN A 87 -4.44 14.93 1.35
N ILE A 88 -3.72 14.61 0.27
CA ILE A 88 -3.57 15.57 -0.83
C ILE A 88 -4.89 15.76 -1.59
N SER A 89 -5.02 16.88 -2.29
CA SER A 89 -6.15 17.15 -3.19
C SER A 89 -6.22 16.06 -4.28
N GLY A 90 -7.36 15.37 -4.38
CA GLY A 90 -7.52 14.20 -5.24
C GLY A 90 -7.13 12.85 -4.59
N GLY A 91 -6.90 12.81 -3.27
CA GLY A 91 -6.76 11.56 -2.54
C GLY A 91 -5.46 10.79 -2.82
N PHE A 92 -5.43 9.52 -2.42
CA PHE A 92 -4.22 8.72 -2.44
C PHE A 92 -3.79 8.29 -3.85
N ASP A 93 -4.72 8.04 -4.77
CA ASP A 93 -4.34 7.65 -6.14
C ASP A 93 -3.76 8.83 -6.93
N SER A 94 -4.23 10.07 -6.69
CA SER A 94 -3.56 11.28 -7.17
C SER A 94 -2.15 11.44 -6.60
N PHE A 95 -1.91 11.00 -5.35
CA PHE A 95 -0.55 10.98 -4.80
C PHE A 95 0.33 9.95 -5.50
N LEU A 96 -0.20 8.77 -5.82
CA LEU A 96 0.54 7.75 -6.57
C LEU A 96 0.90 8.26 -7.97
N GLU A 97 0.03 9.04 -8.62
CA GLU A 97 0.33 9.71 -9.90
C GLU A 97 1.41 10.79 -9.77
N LEU A 98 1.33 11.62 -8.74
CA LEU A 98 2.34 12.63 -8.44
C LEU A 98 3.71 11.97 -8.20
N TRP A 99 3.77 10.90 -7.40
CA TRP A 99 4.99 10.15 -7.12
C TRP A 99 5.52 9.40 -8.34
N GLU A 100 4.65 8.80 -9.15
CA GLU A 100 5.00 8.14 -10.42
C GLU A 100 5.60 9.13 -11.43
N SER A 101 5.17 10.39 -11.41
CA SER A 101 5.72 11.47 -12.24
C SER A 101 7.08 12.01 -11.79
N ALA A 102 7.56 11.65 -10.59
CA ALA A 102 8.84 12.12 -10.08
C ALA A 102 10.02 11.47 -10.84
N GLY A 103 10.85 12.30 -11.50
CA GLY A 103 12.02 11.83 -12.24
C GLY A 103 13.12 11.22 -11.35
N GLU A 104 13.19 11.66 -10.08
CA GLU A 104 13.98 11.02 -9.03
C GLU A 104 13.38 11.32 -7.66
N PHE A 105 13.58 10.44 -6.67
CA PHE A 105 13.07 10.62 -5.31
C PHE A 105 13.93 9.94 -4.23
N PHE A 106 13.82 10.44 -3.00
CA PHE A 106 14.36 9.88 -1.78
C PHE A 106 13.26 9.10 -1.05
N PHE A 107 13.61 7.97 -0.41
CA PHE A 107 12.67 7.23 0.42
C PHE A 107 13.32 6.62 1.67
N ASP A 108 12.51 6.43 2.71
CA ASP A 108 12.83 5.63 3.89
C ASP A 108 11.60 4.83 4.33
N ILE A 109 11.79 3.59 4.79
CA ILE A 109 10.69 2.71 5.19
C ILE A 109 10.57 2.70 6.70
N HIS A 110 9.38 3.03 7.20
CA HIS A 110 9.04 2.85 8.59
C HIS A 110 8.50 1.42 8.81
N TYR A 111 9.22 0.62 9.58
CA TYR A 111 8.89 -0.77 9.86
C TYR A 111 9.25 -1.17 11.30
N ASN A 112 8.61 -2.21 11.82
CA ASN A 112 9.01 -2.91 13.04
C ASN A 112 9.61 -4.27 12.66
N LYS A 113 10.71 -4.66 13.32
CA LYS A 113 11.17 -6.05 13.28
C LYS A 113 10.41 -6.87 14.32
N LEU A 114 9.75 -7.93 13.88
CA LEU A 114 9.08 -8.89 14.76
C LEU A 114 10.12 -9.90 15.25
N GLN A 115 10.16 -10.14 16.56
CA GLN A 115 11.19 -10.97 17.20
C GLN A 115 10.67 -12.35 17.67
N ASP A 116 9.38 -12.61 17.51
CA ASP A 116 8.76 -13.85 17.99
C ASP A 116 9.18 -15.06 17.16
N LEU A 117 9.72 -16.07 17.86
CA LEU A 117 10.20 -17.34 17.31
C LEU A 117 9.14 -18.13 16.51
N ASN A 118 7.85 -17.79 16.67
CA ASN A 118 6.72 -18.46 16.05
C ASN A 118 6.05 -17.66 14.92
N SER A 119 6.40 -16.39 14.71
CA SER A 119 5.74 -15.59 13.67
C SER A 119 6.26 -15.96 12.29
N ARG A 120 5.35 -16.10 11.31
CA ARG A 120 5.73 -16.44 9.92
C ARG A 120 6.20 -15.24 9.10
N ILE A 121 6.18 -14.03 9.69
CA ILE A 121 6.72 -12.79 9.10
C ILE A 121 7.83 -12.21 9.98
N SER A 122 8.84 -11.60 9.34
CA SER A 122 9.97 -10.99 10.03
C SER A 122 9.79 -9.49 10.31
N TYR A 123 8.91 -8.82 9.55
CA TYR A 123 8.75 -7.37 9.57
C TYR A 123 7.29 -6.96 9.38
N GLU A 124 6.83 -6.04 10.23
CA GLU A 124 5.64 -5.24 9.97
C GLU A 124 6.08 -3.95 9.26
N ILE A 125 5.44 -3.58 8.16
CA ILE A 125 5.64 -2.28 7.49
C ILE A 125 4.51 -1.31 7.87
N HIS A 126 4.87 -0.11 8.32
CA HIS A 126 3.92 0.95 8.70
C HIS A 126 3.69 1.95 7.59
N GLY A 127 4.75 2.29 6.87
CA GLY A 127 4.72 3.38 5.92
C GLY A 127 6.04 3.63 5.20
N ILE A 128 5.99 4.59 4.28
CA ILE A 128 7.13 5.03 3.47
C ILE A 128 7.17 6.55 3.52
N ALA A 129 8.25 7.13 4.02
CA ALA A 129 8.55 8.55 3.88
C ALA A 129 9.18 8.78 2.50
N ILE A 130 8.71 9.78 1.77
CA ILE A 130 9.10 10.06 0.38
C ILE A 130 9.26 11.56 0.19
N CYS A 131 10.32 11.99 -0.47
CA CYS A 131 10.45 13.36 -0.98
C CYS A 131 11.25 13.38 -2.29
N TRP A 132 11.20 14.50 -3.01
CA TRP A 132 12.06 14.78 -4.15
C TRP A 132 12.47 16.26 -4.13
N ASN A 133 13.30 16.67 -5.08
CA ASN A 133 13.78 18.05 -5.12
C ASN A 133 12.61 19.05 -5.16
N SER A 134 12.66 20.05 -4.28
CA SER A 134 11.61 21.07 -4.09
C SER A 134 10.21 20.54 -3.69
N SER A 135 10.08 19.32 -3.19
CA SER A 135 8.82 18.80 -2.66
C SER A 135 8.71 18.94 -1.14
N HIS A 136 7.49 18.87 -0.61
CA HIS A 136 7.30 18.50 0.80
C HIS A 136 7.76 17.06 1.04
N VAL A 137 8.03 16.71 2.30
CA VAL A 137 8.12 15.30 2.70
C VAL A 137 6.71 14.74 2.80
N TYR A 138 6.43 13.70 2.05
CA TYR A 138 5.19 12.94 2.13
C TYR A 138 5.39 11.67 2.95
N TYR A 139 4.37 11.28 3.71
CA TYR A 139 4.36 10.00 4.41
C TYR A 139 3.16 9.18 3.96
N VAL A 140 3.45 8.04 3.32
CA VAL A 140 2.47 7.01 2.98
C VAL A 140 2.24 6.14 4.21
N ASN A 141 1.06 6.21 4.81
CA ASN A 141 0.66 5.36 5.91
C ASN A 141 -0.07 4.13 5.37
N LEU A 142 0.62 3.01 5.18
CA LEU A 142 0.07 1.85 4.46
C LEU A 142 -1.19 1.27 5.11
N ASN A 143 -1.31 1.35 6.44
CA ASN A 143 -2.47 0.89 7.18
C ASN A 143 -3.72 1.78 6.99
N LYS A 144 -3.55 3.02 6.51
CA LYS A 144 -4.63 3.99 6.26
C LYS A 144 -4.87 4.22 4.78
N ASP A 145 -3.81 4.47 4.02
CA ASP A 145 -3.87 4.96 2.65
C ASP A 145 -4.22 3.85 1.65
N LEU A 146 -3.68 2.63 1.81
CA LEU A 146 -4.05 1.49 0.96
C LEU A 146 -5.56 1.20 0.98
N PRO A 147 -6.25 1.05 2.14
CA PRO A 147 -7.70 0.84 2.19
C PRO A 147 -8.57 2.10 2.01
N ASN A 148 -8.00 3.28 1.75
CA ASN A 148 -8.79 4.53 1.69
C ASN A 148 -9.48 4.71 0.32
N LEU A 149 -10.67 4.13 0.14
CA LEU A 149 -11.47 4.36 -1.07
C LEU A 149 -11.93 5.81 -1.19
N GLU A 150 -12.03 6.30 -2.42
CA GLU A 150 -12.69 7.57 -2.71
C GLU A 150 -14.23 7.47 -2.63
N CYS A 151 -14.94 8.60 -2.58
CA CYS A 151 -16.40 8.58 -2.41
C CYS A 151 -17.14 7.86 -3.55
N ALA A 152 -16.67 7.99 -4.80
CA ALA A 152 -17.25 7.30 -5.95
C ALA A 152 -17.02 5.77 -5.91
N GLU A 153 -15.87 5.32 -5.37
CA GLU A 153 -15.56 3.90 -5.21
C GLU A 153 -16.34 3.27 -4.05
N LYS A 154 -16.47 4.01 -2.94
CA LYS A 154 -17.35 3.62 -1.82
C LYS A 154 -18.76 3.36 -2.33
N GLU A 155 -19.30 4.27 -3.15
CA GLU A 155 -20.67 4.14 -3.68
C GLU A 155 -20.84 2.87 -4.54
N LYS A 156 -19.81 2.47 -5.32
CA LYS A 156 -19.83 1.19 -6.06
C LYS A 156 -19.80 -0.02 -5.12
N LEU A 157 -18.83 -0.10 -4.20
CA LEU A 157 -18.74 -1.24 -3.27
C LEU A 157 -20.02 -1.40 -2.43
N PHE A 158 -20.64 -0.30 -1.97
CA PHE A 158 -21.89 -0.38 -1.23
C PHE A 158 -23.10 -0.72 -2.10
N LYS A 159 -23.12 -0.35 -3.39
CA LYS A 159 -24.18 -0.81 -4.32
C LYS A 159 -24.09 -2.31 -4.56
N ASP A 160 -22.89 -2.83 -4.80
CA ASP A 160 -22.69 -4.26 -5.06
C ASP A 160 -22.98 -5.11 -3.81
N ALA A 161 -22.57 -4.65 -2.62
CA ALA A 161 -22.82 -5.33 -1.34
C ALA A 161 -24.28 -5.23 -0.82
N VAL A 162 -25.13 -4.38 -1.40
CA VAL A 162 -26.57 -4.31 -1.06
C VAL A 162 -27.40 -5.28 -1.91
N VAL A 163 -26.89 -5.73 -3.06
CA VAL A 163 -27.56 -6.71 -3.93
C VAL A 163 -27.41 -8.13 -3.40
N ASP A 164 -26.29 -8.46 -2.74
CA ASP A 164 -26.02 -9.79 -2.20
C ASP A 164 -25.51 -9.72 -0.74
N LYS A 165 -26.07 -10.56 0.15
CA LYS A 165 -25.88 -10.48 1.61
C LYS A 165 -24.53 -11.05 2.08
N ASN A 166 -23.42 -10.52 1.59
CA ASN A 166 -22.08 -11.07 1.85
C ASN A 166 -21.05 -10.00 2.28
N GLU A 167 -20.94 -9.76 3.59
CA GLU A 167 -19.84 -8.98 4.19
C GLU A 167 -18.45 -9.54 3.85
N VAL A 168 -18.38 -10.86 3.63
CA VAL A 168 -17.17 -11.57 3.16
C VAL A 168 -16.72 -11.05 1.79
N LEU A 169 -17.65 -10.86 0.85
CA LEU A 169 -17.36 -10.38 -0.51
C LEU A 169 -16.80 -8.95 -0.49
N ALA A 170 -17.40 -8.06 0.32
CA ALA A 170 -16.90 -6.70 0.52
C ALA A 170 -15.48 -6.69 1.13
N THR A 171 -15.17 -7.64 2.01
CA THR A 171 -13.84 -7.78 2.62
C THR A 171 -12.80 -8.29 1.63
N HIS A 172 -13.14 -9.28 0.79
CA HIS A 172 -12.25 -9.77 -0.27
C HIS A 172 -11.93 -8.66 -1.29
N ASN A 173 -12.96 -7.93 -1.75
CA ASN A 173 -12.79 -6.81 -2.67
C ASN A 173 -11.87 -5.72 -2.10
N MET A 174 -11.92 -5.46 -0.78
CA MET A 174 -11.01 -4.54 -0.09
C MET A 174 -9.55 -5.03 -0.10
N VAL A 175 -9.31 -6.33 0.10
CA VAL A 175 -7.97 -6.92 0.07
C VAL A 175 -7.37 -6.86 -1.33
N ASP A 176 -8.15 -7.14 -2.37
CA ASP A 176 -7.70 -7.02 -3.75
C ASP A 176 -7.38 -5.57 -4.11
N PHE A 177 -8.16 -4.61 -3.62
CA PHE A 177 -7.89 -3.17 -3.77
C PHE A 177 -6.59 -2.72 -3.07
N ILE A 178 -6.37 -3.17 -1.83
CA ILE A 178 -5.11 -2.96 -1.08
C ILE A 178 -3.92 -3.53 -1.88
N LYS A 179 -4.04 -4.76 -2.39
CA LYS A 179 -3.01 -5.40 -3.22
C LYS A 179 -2.79 -4.66 -4.54
N ALA A 180 -3.84 -4.12 -5.17
CA ALA A 180 -3.76 -3.35 -6.41
C ALA A 180 -2.97 -2.04 -6.21
N ARG A 181 -3.27 -1.27 -5.15
CA ARG A 181 -2.52 -0.06 -4.79
C ARG A 181 -1.08 -0.37 -4.39
N TRP A 182 -0.84 -1.45 -3.62
CA TRP A 182 0.51 -1.92 -3.33
C TRP A 182 1.28 -2.30 -4.61
N ASN A 183 0.63 -2.95 -5.58
CA ASN A 183 1.23 -3.24 -6.88
C ASN A 183 1.55 -1.96 -7.67
N ARG A 184 0.77 -0.87 -7.54
CA ARG A 184 1.13 0.44 -8.11
C ARG A 184 2.38 1.03 -7.44
N ILE A 185 2.46 1.00 -6.11
CA ILE A 185 3.69 1.37 -5.37
C ILE A 185 4.89 0.52 -5.83
N SER A 186 4.71 -0.78 -6.04
CA SER A 186 5.76 -1.67 -6.55
C SER A 186 6.20 -1.35 -7.98
N LYS A 187 5.34 -0.78 -8.83
CA LYS A 187 5.73 -0.29 -10.16
C LYS A 187 6.60 0.97 -10.06
N ILE A 188 6.20 1.93 -9.23
CA ILE A 188 6.95 3.18 -9.01
C ILE A 188 8.36 2.88 -8.44
N MET A 189 8.42 2.03 -7.42
CA MET A 189 9.67 1.59 -6.79
C MET A 189 10.50 0.66 -7.70
N GLY A 190 9.87 -0.13 -8.55
CA GLY A 190 10.53 -1.00 -9.53
C GLY A 190 10.97 -0.30 -10.82
N ASN A 191 10.51 0.92 -11.10
CA ASN A 191 10.80 1.65 -12.33
C ASN A 191 12.30 1.97 -12.46
N GLU A 192 12.94 1.35 -13.45
CA GLU A 192 14.38 1.48 -13.74
C GLU A 192 14.78 2.85 -14.29
N ASN A 193 13.83 3.60 -14.87
CA ASN A 193 14.09 4.92 -15.46
C ASN A 193 14.13 6.06 -14.43
N THR A 194 13.58 5.84 -13.23
CA THR A 194 13.51 6.83 -12.15
C THR A 194 14.59 6.50 -11.11
N ARG A 195 15.52 7.43 -10.85
CA ARG A 195 16.51 7.25 -9.77
C ARG A 195 15.84 7.28 -8.40
N LYS A 196 16.24 6.37 -7.52
CA LYS A 196 15.87 6.43 -6.10
C LYS A 196 17.09 6.60 -5.21
N PHE A 197 16.91 7.23 -4.07
CA PHE A 197 17.93 7.41 -3.05
C PHE A 197 17.39 6.94 -1.71
N THR A 198 18.20 6.22 -0.92
CA THR A 198 17.82 5.82 0.44
C THR A 198 19.06 5.64 1.31
N TRP A 199 18.85 5.50 2.62
CA TRP A 199 19.89 5.16 3.57
C TRP A 199 19.84 3.68 3.92
N ASN A 200 20.98 2.97 3.84
CA ASN A 200 21.11 1.55 4.21
C ASN A 200 20.12 0.64 3.44
N LEU A 201 20.21 0.70 2.11
CA LEU A 201 19.34 0.02 1.14
C LEU A 201 19.21 -1.49 1.41
N LYS A 202 20.27 -2.12 1.93
CA LYS A 202 20.25 -3.55 2.29
C LYS A 202 19.12 -3.91 3.24
N VAL A 203 18.86 -3.08 4.25
CA VAL A 203 17.82 -3.30 5.25
C VAL A 203 16.43 -2.99 4.66
N GLN A 204 16.32 -1.89 3.91
CA GLN A 204 15.09 -1.51 3.18
C GLN A 204 14.61 -2.67 2.28
N ILE A 205 15.51 -3.28 1.50
CA ILE A 205 15.23 -4.44 0.65
C ILE A 205 14.84 -5.69 1.46
N GLN A 206 15.41 -5.89 2.65
CA GLN A 206 15.04 -7.04 3.50
C GLN A 206 13.60 -6.97 3.98
N VAL A 207 13.11 -5.77 4.31
CA VAL A 207 11.71 -5.52 4.70
C VAL A 207 10.76 -5.77 3.51
N LEU A 208 11.10 -5.22 2.34
CA LEU A 208 10.27 -5.30 1.13
C LEU A 208 10.18 -6.71 0.49
N LYS A 209 11.03 -7.65 0.89
CA LYS A 209 10.97 -9.06 0.43
C LYS A 209 9.80 -9.85 0.99
N SER A 210 9.31 -9.50 2.17
CA SER A 210 8.13 -10.12 2.78
C SER A 210 7.41 -9.07 3.64
N PRO A 211 6.77 -8.08 3.00
CA PRO A 211 6.09 -7.00 3.71
C PRO A 211 4.72 -7.46 4.22
N ALA A 212 4.35 -7.03 5.42
CA ALA A 212 3.02 -7.29 5.99
C ALA A 212 2.52 -6.08 6.80
N ILE A 213 1.22 -5.82 6.74
CA ILE A 213 0.54 -4.73 7.45
C ILE A 213 -0.43 -5.26 8.50
N SER A 214 -0.66 -4.50 9.57
CA SER A 214 -1.54 -4.91 10.67
C SER A 214 -3.00 -4.69 10.30
N ILE A 215 -3.79 -5.76 10.28
CA ILE A 215 -5.24 -5.62 10.08
C ILE A 215 -5.90 -4.85 11.23
N GLN A 216 -5.36 -4.94 12.46
CA GLN A 216 -5.85 -4.20 13.62
C GLN A 216 -5.69 -2.69 13.46
N ARG A 217 -4.61 -2.25 12.79
CA ARG A 217 -4.35 -0.83 12.45
C ARG A 217 -5.15 -0.38 11.21
N CYS A 218 -5.59 -1.31 10.37
CA CYS A 218 -6.49 -1.05 9.25
C CYS A 218 -7.95 -0.94 9.75
N ALA A 219 -8.37 0.27 10.15
CA ALA A 219 -9.72 0.52 10.66
C ALA A 219 -10.88 0.08 9.73
N ARG A 220 -10.61 -0.17 8.44
CA ARG A 220 -11.57 -0.69 7.45
C ARG A 220 -11.62 -2.21 7.31
N LEU A 221 -10.64 -2.95 7.86
CA LEU A 221 -10.58 -4.41 7.80
C LEU A 221 -11.09 -5.11 9.07
N ASN A 222 -11.44 -4.38 10.14
CA ASN A 222 -11.85 -4.92 11.44
C ASN A 222 -13.25 -5.61 11.48
N LEU A 223 -13.72 -6.19 10.36
CA LEU A 223 -15.01 -6.86 10.25
C LEU A 223 -14.88 -8.35 10.62
N ALA A 224 -15.14 -8.68 11.88
CA ALA A 224 -14.81 -9.97 12.51
C ALA A 224 -15.42 -11.25 11.87
N GLU A 225 -16.36 -11.10 10.94
CA GLU A 225 -16.90 -12.19 10.12
C GLU A 225 -16.05 -12.41 8.85
N GLY A 226 -15.91 -11.36 8.01
CA GLY A 226 -15.22 -11.43 6.71
C GLY A 226 -13.70 -11.59 6.76
N ILE A 227 -13.06 -11.35 7.91
CA ILE A 227 -11.62 -11.59 8.09
C ILE A 227 -11.29 -13.10 8.12
N ARG A 228 -12.21 -13.97 8.56
CA ARG A 228 -11.87 -15.37 8.87
C ARG A 228 -11.55 -16.21 7.64
N ASP A 229 -12.05 -15.79 6.47
CA ASP A 229 -11.80 -16.43 5.18
C ASP A 229 -10.56 -15.84 4.46
N LEU A 230 -9.90 -14.84 5.06
CA LEU A 230 -8.68 -14.23 4.53
C LEU A 230 -7.44 -15.00 4.99
N GLU A 231 -6.50 -15.24 4.08
CA GLU A 231 -5.19 -15.85 4.34
C GLU A 231 -4.26 -14.94 5.16
N LEU A 232 -4.62 -14.66 6.42
CA LEU A 232 -3.81 -13.89 7.35
C LEU A 232 -2.69 -14.74 7.94
N VAL A 233 -1.52 -14.12 8.06
CA VAL A 233 -0.43 -14.67 8.88
C VAL A 233 -0.73 -14.37 10.35
N ASP A 234 -0.63 -15.42 11.16
CA ASP A 234 -0.78 -15.40 12.62
C ASP A 234 -2.09 -14.69 13.10
N GLY A 235 -3.13 -14.73 12.26
CA GLY A 235 -4.43 -14.10 12.49
C GLY A 235 -4.45 -12.56 12.56
N SER A 236 -3.31 -11.90 12.36
CA SER A 236 -3.14 -10.46 12.64
C SER A 236 -2.51 -9.66 11.49
N TRP A 237 -1.95 -10.34 10.50
CA TRP A 237 -1.08 -9.75 9.49
C TRP A 237 -1.53 -10.06 8.07
N LEU A 238 -1.83 -9.01 7.30
CA LEU A 238 -2.06 -9.13 5.86
C LEU A 238 -0.72 -9.04 5.15
N THR A 239 -0.30 -10.13 4.51
CA THR A 239 0.90 -10.17 3.68
C THR A 239 0.66 -9.46 2.36
N LEU A 240 1.67 -8.69 1.92
CA LEU A 240 1.68 -7.99 0.65
C LEU A 240 2.68 -8.66 -0.30
N PRO A 241 2.45 -8.64 -1.63
CA PRO A 241 3.40 -9.15 -2.61
C PRO A 241 4.82 -8.57 -2.43
N PRO A 242 5.90 -9.35 -2.61
CA PRO A 242 7.26 -8.84 -2.51
C PRO A 242 7.52 -7.69 -3.48
N LEU A 243 7.98 -6.56 -2.96
CA LEU A 243 8.27 -5.36 -3.73
C LEU A 243 9.76 -5.33 -4.08
N ARG A 244 10.07 -5.05 -5.35
CA ARG A 244 11.45 -4.86 -5.83
C ARG A 244 11.73 -3.38 -6.01
N VAL A 245 12.93 -2.95 -5.60
CA VAL A 245 13.42 -1.59 -5.85
C VAL A 245 14.56 -1.67 -6.87
N SER A 246 14.48 -0.85 -7.90
CA SER A 246 15.47 -0.79 -9.00
C SER A 246 16.18 0.56 -9.04
N HIS A 247 17.32 0.65 -9.73
CA HIS A 247 18.04 1.92 -9.99
C HIS A 247 18.18 2.85 -8.76
N THR A 248 18.60 2.26 -7.62
CA THR A 248 18.65 2.92 -6.31
C THR A 248 20.08 3.14 -5.84
N VAL A 249 20.36 4.33 -5.32
CA VAL A 249 21.62 4.73 -4.70
C VAL A 249 21.51 4.61 -3.18
N ASP A 250 22.43 3.85 -2.56
CA ASP A 250 22.56 3.79 -1.11
C ASP A 250 23.49 4.91 -0.61
N MET A 251 22.91 5.92 0.03
CA MET A 251 23.64 7.09 0.54
C MET A 251 24.63 6.74 1.66
N SER A 252 24.43 5.63 2.38
CA SER A 252 25.39 5.17 3.40
C SER A 252 26.67 4.63 2.75
N ILE A 253 26.55 3.94 1.60
CA ILE A 253 27.69 3.47 0.80
C ILE A 253 28.39 4.66 0.13
N VAL A 254 27.64 5.62 -0.42
CA VAL A 254 28.22 6.86 -0.99
C VAL A 254 29.02 7.64 0.05
N THR A 255 28.50 7.78 1.27
CA THR A 255 29.21 8.43 2.39
C THR A 255 30.53 7.70 2.69
N TRP A 256 30.50 6.37 2.82
CA TRP A 256 31.69 5.56 3.10
C TRP A 256 32.73 5.64 1.98
N ILE A 257 32.33 5.62 0.71
CA ILE A 257 33.25 5.73 -0.44
C ILE A 257 33.98 7.07 -0.47
N LEU A 258 33.31 8.16 -0.07
CA LEU A 258 33.85 9.51 -0.14
C LEU A 258 34.70 9.89 1.11
N TRP A 259 34.46 9.27 2.26
CA TRP A 259 35.22 9.47 3.51
C TRP A 259 35.59 8.13 4.21
N PRO A 260 36.33 7.23 3.54
CA PRO A 260 36.57 5.87 4.04
C PRO A 260 37.45 5.82 5.30
N ASP A 261 38.33 6.82 5.50
CA ASP A 261 39.16 6.93 6.69
C ASP A 261 38.39 7.43 7.92
N GLU A 262 37.46 8.39 7.74
CA GLU A 262 36.59 8.88 8.82
C GLU A 262 35.62 7.78 9.30
N GLU A 263 35.06 7.00 8.36
CA GLU A 263 34.14 5.88 8.63
C GLU A 263 34.87 4.52 8.70
N ARG A 264 36.18 4.50 8.97
CA ARG A 264 36.94 3.25 9.16
C ARG A 264 36.62 2.56 10.49
N HIS A 265 36.17 3.33 11.47
CA HIS A 265 35.94 2.89 12.86
C HIS A 265 34.49 3.04 13.32
N SER A 266 33.60 3.57 12.47
CA SER A 266 32.15 3.61 12.70
C SER A 266 31.41 3.21 11.42
N ASN A 267 30.16 2.75 11.58
CA ASN A 267 29.26 2.72 10.44
C ASN A 267 28.83 4.16 10.11
N PRO A 268 28.68 4.52 8.82
CA PRO A 268 28.08 5.79 8.43
C PRO A 268 26.77 6.03 9.19
N ASN A 269 26.57 7.27 9.64
CA ASN A 269 25.37 7.66 10.39
C ASN A 269 24.74 8.91 9.75
N ILE A 270 23.42 8.86 9.53
CA ILE A 270 22.68 9.92 8.84
C ILE A 270 22.66 11.23 9.63
N ASP A 271 22.60 11.19 10.98
CA ASP A 271 22.60 12.39 11.82
C ASP A 271 23.92 13.17 11.75
N LYS A 272 25.06 12.45 11.67
CA LYS A 272 26.38 13.05 11.43
C LYS A 272 26.40 13.76 10.08
N GLU A 273 25.93 13.09 9.02
CA GLU A 273 25.96 13.62 7.66
C GLU A 273 25.03 14.81 7.47
N VAL A 274 23.83 14.78 8.07
CA VAL A 274 22.93 15.93 8.14
C VAL A 274 23.62 17.13 8.79
N LYS A 275 24.23 16.96 9.97
CA LYS A 275 24.96 18.03 10.67
C LYS A 275 26.21 18.52 9.95
N LYS A 276 26.84 17.68 9.12
CA LYS A 276 28.05 18.00 8.35
C LYS A 276 27.75 18.74 7.05
N ARG A 277 26.57 18.52 6.44
CA ARG A 277 26.25 18.99 5.08
C ARG A 277 25.11 19.99 4.99
N LEU A 278 24.15 19.97 5.91
CA LEU A 278 23.03 20.90 5.91
C LEU A 278 23.31 22.06 6.88
N SER A 279 22.88 23.26 6.51
CA SER A 279 22.92 24.43 7.37
C SER A 279 21.99 24.24 8.59
N PRO A 280 22.30 24.81 9.77
CA PRO A 280 21.40 24.76 10.93
C PRO A 280 19.98 25.30 10.68
N GLU A 281 19.81 26.13 9.65
CA GLU A 281 18.54 26.73 9.24
C GLU A 281 17.75 25.92 8.17
N ALA A 282 18.23 24.72 7.79
CA ALA A 282 17.58 23.84 6.81
C ALA A 282 16.42 23.01 7.39
#